data_AF-A0A845JYW1-F1
#
_entry.id   AF-A0A845JYW1-F1
#
_cell.length_a   1.000
_cell.length_b   1.000
_cell.length_c   1.000
_cell.angle_alpha   90.00
_cell.angle_beta   90.00
_cell.angle_gamma   90.00
#
_symmetry.space_group_name_H-M   'P 1'
#
loop_
_entity.id
_entity.type
_entity.pdbx_description
1 polymer ?
#
loop_
_entity_poly.entity_id
_entity_poly.type
_entity_poly.pdbx_seq_one_letter_code
_entity_poly.pdbx_strand_id
1 'polypeptide(L)'
;MRKTILISTIFLILLLSASILLNMKVTTGQGINYKVSRIELPLYLKLLNFYDRHFNYKWLTNRITGHLNTKEEKIFKLFQWTHETIRQQPSDLPIMDDHVWNVYVRGYGVSDNFHDLFTTLCNYAGAEGFFLPIYIENSTKRINLSFINIERGWVVFDPYNGIYFENKVGDWATTLEIKKQNWKTAKLKPNNISESYYKPYLQVLPKIKKIGFTRANTQSPFNRFKFQLSNWVSGEKPFFE
;
A
#
# COMPACT_ATOMS: atom_id res chain seq x y z
N MET A 1 24.88 38.74 -27.46
CA MET A 1 25.76 37.62 -27.91
C MET A 1 26.42 36.86 -26.76
N ARG A 2 27.31 37.48 -25.95
CA ARG A 2 27.99 36.78 -24.82
C ARG A 2 27.05 36.17 -23.77
N LYS A 3 25.98 36.88 -23.37
CA LYS A 3 24.97 36.36 -22.42
C LYS A 3 24.20 35.15 -22.99
N THR A 4 23.83 35.21 -24.27
CA THR A 4 23.13 34.12 -24.96
C THR A 4 23.99 32.86 -25.02
N ILE A 5 25.27 33.00 -25.38
CA ILE A 5 26.23 31.89 -25.40
C ILE A 5 26.38 31.28 -24.00
N LEU A 6 26.53 32.12 -22.96
CA LEU A 6 26.64 31.63 -21.58
C LEU A 6 25.40 30.83 -21.15
N ILE A 7 24.19 31.34 -21.44
CA ILE A 7 22.93 30.65 -21.11
C ILE A 7 22.84 29.30 -21.86
N SER A 8 23.14 29.29 -23.16
CA SER A 8 23.14 28.06 -23.95
C SER A 8 24.15 27.04 -23.43
N THR A 9 25.36 27.47 -23.04
CA THR A 9 26.38 26.60 -22.45
C THR A 9 25.93 26.02 -21.11
N ILE A 10 25.37 26.84 -20.22
CA ILE A 10 24.84 26.37 -18.92
C ILE A 10 23.73 25.34 -19.15
N PHE A 11 22.81 25.61 -20.07
CA PHE A 11 21.74 24.68 -20.42
C PHE A 11 22.29 23.36 -20.97
N LEU A 12 23.27 23.41 -21.87
CA LEU A 12 23.90 22.20 -22.41
C LEU A 12 24.59 21.38 -21.32
N ILE A 13 25.32 22.02 -20.40
CA ILE A 13 25.96 21.35 -19.26
C ILE A 13 24.90 20.69 -18.39
N LEU A 14 23.82 21.39 -18.05
CA LEU A 14 22.72 20.82 -17.26
C LEU A 14 22.08 19.60 -17.94
N LEU A 15 21.88 19.67 -19.26
CA LEU A 15 21.30 18.56 -20.03
C LEU A 15 22.24 17.35 -20.06
N LEU A 16 23.54 17.57 -20.25
CA LEU A 16 24.56 16.51 -20.20
C LEU A 16 24.66 15.89 -18.80
N SER A 17 24.73 16.72 -17.75
CA SER A 17 24.75 16.24 -16.36
C SER A 17 23.49 15.45 -16.02
N ALA A 18 22.31 15.93 -16.43
CA ALA A 18 21.05 15.22 -16.23
C ALA A 18 21.06 13.88 -16.98
N SER A 19 21.54 13.84 -18.22
CA SER A 19 21.66 12.60 -19.00
C SER A 19 22.57 11.58 -18.31
N ILE A 20 23.73 12.01 -17.79
CA ILE A 20 24.65 11.13 -17.04
C ILE A 20 23.96 10.59 -15.78
N LEU A 21 23.36 11.46 -14.97
CA LEU A 21 22.66 11.08 -13.73
C LEU A 21 21.51 10.10 -14.01
N LEU A 22 20.70 10.38 -15.02
CA LEU A 22 19.55 9.57 -15.41
C LEU A 22 19.96 8.18 -15.93
N ASN A 23 21.17 8.02 -16.47
CA ASN A 23 21.70 6.74 -16.92
C ASN A 23 22.50 5.99 -15.84
N MET A 24 22.65 6.54 -14.64
CA MET A 24 23.28 5.82 -13.52
C MET A 24 22.51 4.53 -13.22
N LYS A 25 23.25 3.45 -13.00
CA LYS A 25 22.68 2.17 -12.58
C LYS A 25 22.18 2.26 -11.14
N VAL A 26 20.96 1.80 -10.94
CA VAL A 26 20.32 1.62 -9.64
C VAL A 26 19.74 0.21 -9.55
N THR A 27 19.30 -0.20 -8.37
CA THR A 27 18.69 -1.52 -8.18
C THR A 27 17.21 -1.42 -7.80
N THR A 28 16.47 -2.48 -8.13
CA THR A 28 15.14 -2.78 -7.63
C THR A 28 15.06 -4.24 -7.18
N GLY A 29 14.20 -4.54 -6.20
CA GLY A 29 13.96 -5.90 -5.73
C GLY A 29 12.83 -6.57 -6.49
N GLN A 30 12.96 -7.88 -6.74
CA GLN A 30 11.88 -8.74 -7.21
C GLN A 30 11.88 -10.04 -6.39
N GLY A 31 10.75 -10.36 -5.77
CA GLY A 31 10.51 -11.59 -5.04
C GLY A 31 9.79 -12.62 -5.91
N ILE A 32 10.36 -13.81 -6.02
CA ILE A 32 9.72 -14.98 -6.65
C ILE A 32 9.81 -16.15 -5.68
N ASN A 33 8.67 -16.72 -5.29
CA ASN A 33 8.59 -17.82 -4.32
C ASN A 33 9.40 -17.51 -3.04
N TYR A 34 9.20 -16.29 -2.51
CA TYR A 34 9.88 -15.76 -1.31
C TYR A 34 11.40 -15.57 -1.44
N LYS A 35 11.98 -15.79 -2.63
CA LYS A 35 13.38 -15.47 -2.91
C LYS A 35 13.47 -14.11 -3.57
N VAL A 36 14.17 -13.18 -2.93
CA VAL A 36 14.34 -11.81 -3.44
C VAL A 36 15.64 -11.73 -4.25
N SER A 37 15.52 -11.35 -5.52
CA SER A 37 16.62 -10.98 -6.39
C SER A 37 16.70 -9.46 -6.54
N ARG A 38 17.90 -8.94 -6.82
CA ARG A 38 18.12 -7.53 -7.18
C ARG A 38 18.36 -7.43 -8.67
N ILE A 39 17.67 -6.52 -9.32
CA ILE A 39 17.77 -6.25 -10.76
C ILE A 39 18.36 -4.86 -10.93
N GLU A 40 19.39 -4.73 -11.76
CA GLU A 40 19.94 -3.44 -12.15
C GLU A 40 19.10 -2.80 -13.27
N LEU A 41 18.88 -1.50 -13.15
CA LEU A 41 18.25 -0.69 -14.19
C LEU A 41 18.77 0.75 -14.16
N PRO A 42 18.70 1.50 -15.27
CA PRO A 42 18.99 2.92 -15.26
C PRO A 42 18.01 3.71 -14.37
N LEU A 43 18.49 4.79 -13.75
CA LEU A 43 17.67 5.66 -12.89
C LEU A 43 16.44 6.20 -13.61
N TYR A 44 16.57 6.61 -14.88
CA TYR A 44 15.43 7.12 -15.65
C TYR A 44 14.30 6.09 -15.75
N LEU A 45 14.64 4.81 -15.93
CA LEU A 45 13.64 3.74 -16.05
C LEU A 45 12.96 3.49 -14.70
N LYS A 46 13.72 3.54 -13.59
CA LYS A 46 13.14 3.46 -12.23
C LYS A 46 12.16 4.60 -11.97
N LEU A 47 12.50 5.83 -12.39
CA LEU A 47 11.63 7.01 -12.28
C LEU A 47 10.38 6.90 -13.15
N LEU A 48 10.53 6.56 -14.43
CA LEU A 48 9.40 6.38 -15.35
C LEU A 48 8.44 5.32 -14.83
N ASN A 49 8.94 4.15 -14.43
CA ASN A 49 8.12 3.08 -13.87
C ASN A 49 7.38 3.52 -12.59
N PHE A 50 8.00 4.37 -11.77
CA PHE A 50 7.38 4.88 -10.55
C PHE A 50 6.25 5.88 -10.86
N TYR A 51 6.46 6.81 -11.78
CA TYR A 51 5.44 7.78 -12.19
C TYR A 51 4.29 7.13 -12.97
N ASP A 52 4.60 6.18 -13.85
CA ASP A 52 3.58 5.39 -14.55
C ASP A 52 2.62 4.73 -13.55
N ARG A 53 3.16 4.01 -12.56
CA ARG A 53 2.35 3.43 -11.47
C ARG A 53 1.57 4.49 -10.70
N HIS A 54 2.17 5.65 -10.39
CA HIS A 54 1.47 6.71 -9.68
C HIS A 54 0.20 7.18 -10.42
N PHE A 55 0.32 7.45 -11.73
CA PHE A 55 -0.82 7.86 -12.54
C PHE A 55 -1.84 6.73 -12.72
N ASN A 56 -1.36 5.50 -12.87
CA ASN A 56 -2.21 4.31 -12.92
C ASN A 56 -3.03 4.12 -11.64
N TYR A 57 -2.45 4.32 -10.45
CA TYR A 57 -3.22 4.29 -9.19
C TYR A 57 -4.24 5.44 -9.12
N LYS A 58 -3.84 6.68 -9.47
CA LYS A 58 -4.79 7.81 -9.49
C LYS A 58 -5.98 7.52 -10.39
N TRP A 59 -5.71 7.02 -11.60
CA TRP A 59 -6.73 6.68 -12.58
C TRP A 59 -7.64 5.55 -12.07
N LEU A 60 -7.06 4.46 -11.57
CA LEU A 60 -7.80 3.30 -11.09
C LEU A 60 -8.68 3.66 -9.89
N THR A 61 -8.12 4.34 -8.88
CA THR A 61 -8.87 4.79 -7.71
C THR A 61 -10.03 5.70 -8.13
N ASN A 62 -9.79 6.68 -9.01
CA ASN A 62 -10.85 7.57 -9.50
C ASN A 62 -11.91 6.81 -10.32
N ARG A 63 -11.51 5.82 -11.10
CA ARG A 63 -12.45 4.97 -11.86
C ARG A 63 -13.38 4.20 -10.92
N ILE A 64 -12.85 3.65 -9.83
CA ILE A 64 -13.64 2.86 -8.87
C ILE A 64 -14.54 3.77 -8.01
N THR A 65 -14.04 4.96 -7.64
CA THR A 65 -14.63 5.76 -6.53
C THR A 65 -15.10 7.16 -6.92
N GLY A 66 -14.86 7.61 -8.15
CA GLY A 66 -15.08 9.01 -8.57
C GLY A 66 -16.54 9.46 -8.59
N HIS A 67 -17.48 8.51 -8.59
CA HIS A 67 -18.93 8.78 -8.52
C HIS A 67 -19.48 8.75 -7.08
N LEU A 68 -18.64 8.44 -6.09
CA LEU A 68 -19.04 8.33 -4.68
C LEU A 68 -18.75 9.63 -3.94
N ASN A 69 -19.60 9.95 -2.96
CA ASN A 69 -19.58 11.25 -2.30
C ASN A 69 -18.77 11.22 -1.01
N THR A 70 -18.96 10.18 -0.19
CA THR A 70 -18.33 10.12 1.14
C THR A 70 -17.04 9.32 1.13
N LYS A 71 -16.16 9.57 2.11
CA LYS A 71 -14.88 8.86 2.22
C LYS A 71 -15.10 7.38 2.55
N GLU A 72 -16.07 7.10 3.40
CA GLU A 72 -16.49 5.78 3.84
C GLU A 72 -17.04 4.96 2.66
N GLU A 73 -17.91 5.54 1.82
CA GLU A 73 -18.36 4.88 0.58
C GLU A 73 -17.18 4.46 -0.31
N LYS A 74 -16.20 5.36 -0.49
CA LYS A 74 -15.01 5.09 -1.29
C LYS A 74 -14.17 3.96 -0.70
N ILE A 75 -13.91 4.00 0.61
CA ILE A 75 -13.16 2.94 1.33
C ILE A 75 -13.86 1.60 1.15
N PHE A 76 -15.18 1.55 1.37
CA PHE A 76 -15.93 0.30 1.27
C PHE A 76 -15.95 -0.24 -0.16
N LYS A 77 -16.12 0.64 -1.15
CA LYS A 77 -16.09 0.23 -2.56
C LYS A 77 -14.72 -0.31 -2.97
N LEU A 78 -13.63 0.28 -2.48
CA LEU A 78 -12.26 -0.22 -2.71
C LEU A 78 -12.01 -1.55 -2.02
N PHE A 79 -12.55 -1.74 -0.81
CA PHE A 79 -12.50 -3.01 -0.10
C PHE A 79 -13.21 -4.12 -0.88
N GLN A 80 -14.46 -3.86 -1.30
CA GLN A 80 -15.23 -4.76 -2.16
C GLN A 80 -14.49 -5.08 -3.45
N TRP A 81 -14.07 -4.04 -4.16
CA TRP A 81 -13.41 -4.19 -5.45
C TRP A 81 -12.11 -4.99 -5.34
N THR A 82 -11.30 -4.75 -4.30
CA THR A 82 -10.07 -5.52 -4.08
C THR A 82 -10.38 -7.00 -3.88
N HIS A 83 -11.35 -7.33 -3.02
CA HIS A 83 -11.73 -8.72 -2.72
C HIS A 83 -12.32 -9.43 -3.94
N GLU A 84 -13.12 -8.74 -4.74
CA GLU A 84 -13.81 -9.32 -5.89
C GLU A 84 -12.92 -9.42 -7.15
N THR A 85 -11.94 -8.53 -7.29
CA THR A 85 -11.09 -8.46 -8.48
C THR A 85 -9.86 -9.35 -8.38
N ILE A 86 -9.25 -9.43 -7.20
CA ILE A 86 -8.04 -10.21 -7.00
C ILE A 86 -8.41 -11.62 -6.57
N ARG A 87 -7.92 -12.62 -7.29
CA ARG A 87 -8.08 -14.03 -6.95
C ARG A 87 -7.03 -14.47 -5.94
N GLN A 88 -7.35 -15.48 -5.14
CA GLN A 88 -6.34 -16.14 -4.31
C GLN A 88 -5.27 -16.77 -5.22
N GLN A 89 -4.03 -16.78 -4.74
CA GLN A 89 -2.88 -17.35 -5.45
C GLN A 89 -3.18 -18.79 -5.92
N PRO A 90 -3.18 -19.05 -7.23
CA PRO A 90 -3.23 -20.41 -7.76
C PRO A 90 -1.98 -21.19 -7.35
N SER A 91 -2.15 -22.46 -6.98
CA SER A 91 -1.06 -23.31 -6.46
C SER A 91 -0.03 -23.70 -7.52
N ASP A 92 -0.40 -23.63 -8.79
CA ASP A 92 0.42 -23.94 -9.97
C ASP A 92 1.26 -22.74 -10.46
N LEU A 93 0.96 -21.53 -9.99
CA LEU A 93 1.66 -20.31 -10.38
C LEU A 93 2.65 -19.85 -9.28
N PRO A 94 3.77 -19.19 -9.67
CA PRO A 94 4.70 -18.66 -8.70
C PRO A 94 4.09 -17.53 -7.87
N ILE A 95 4.56 -17.41 -6.63
CA ILE A 95 4.25 -16.28 -5.76
C ILE A 95 5.16 -15.12 -6.16
N MET A 96 4.57 -14.04 -6.63
CA MET A 96 5.28 -12.84 -7.08
C MET A 96 5.11 -11.70 -6.06
N ASP A 97 6.22 -11.19 -5.54
CA ASP A 97 6.25 -10.00 -4.68
C ASP A 97 7.19 -8.94 -5.26
N ASP A 98 6.61 -7.88 -5.80
CA ASP A 98 7.32 -6.80 -6.46
C ASP A 98 6.65 -5.45 -6.17
N HIS A 99 5.99 -4.83 -7.15
CA HIS A 99 5.24 -3.60 -6.92
C HIS A 99 3.76 -3.93 -6.77
N VAL A 100 3.08 -3.21 -5.87
CA VAL A 100 1.65 -3.43 -5.58
C VAL A 100 0.78 -3.37 -6.85
N TRP A 101 1.16 -2.55 -7.84
CA TRP A 101 0.46 -2.44 -9.12
C TRP A 101 0.43 -3.77 -9.88
N ASN A 102 1.48 -4.57 -9.79
CA ASN A 102 1.58 -5.83 -10.50
C ASN A 102 0.60 -6.87 -9.91
N VAL A 103 0.14 -6.71 -8.66
CA VAL A 103 -0.96 -7.49 -8.07
C VAL A 103 -2.24 -7.28 -8.87
N TYR A 104 -2.56 -6.02 -9.16
CA TYR A 104 -3.73 -5.68 -9.97
C TYR A 104 -3.59 -6.20 -11.40
N VAL A 105 -2.44 -5.95 -12.04
CA VAL A 105 -2.21 -6.38 -13.44
C VAL A 105 -2.33 -7.90 -13.59
N ARG A 106 -1.79 -8.69 -12.66
CA ARG A 106 -1.87 -10.16 -12.73
C ARG A 106 -3.21 -10.73 -12.25
N GLY A 107 -3.95 -10.00 -11.43
CA GLY A 107 -5.29 -10.38 -10.96
C GLY A 107 -5.32 -11.49 -9.90
N TYR A 108 -4.18 -11.86 -9.29
CA TYR A 108 -4.13 -12.83 -8.20
C TYR A 108 -3.00 -12.52 -7.20
N GLY A 109 -3.08 -13.07 -5.99
CA GLY A 109 -2.00 -12.94 -5.02
C GLY A 109 -2.23 -13.67 -3.69
N VAL A 110 -1.23 -13.57 -2.82
CA VAL A 110 -1.33 -14.03 -1.42
C VAL A 110 -1.92 -12.92 -0.53
N SER A 111 -2.24 -13.24 0.73
CA SER A 111 -2.84 -12.29 1.69
C SER A 111 -2.17 -10.91 1.66
N ASP A 112 -0.85 -10.83 1.84
CA ASP A 112 -0.09 -9.57 1.84
C ASP A 112 -0.42 -8.69 0.61
N ASN A 113 -0.58 -9.29 -0.58
CA ASN A 113 -0.89 -8.57 -1.81
C ASN A 113 -2.27 -7.90 -1.79
N PHE A 114 -3.28 -8.53 -1.19
CA PHE A 114 -4.62 -7.95 -1.03
C PHE A 114 -4.57 -6.74 -0.11
N HIS A 115 -3.88 -6.88 1.04
CA HIS A 115 -3.77 -5.81 2.02
C HIS A 115 -2.96 -4.63 1.49
N ASP A 116 -1.86 -4.88 0.78
CA ASP A 116 -1.05 -3.84 0.15
C ASP A 116 -1.85 -3.08 -0.92
N LEU A 117 -2.56 -3.80 -1.80
CA LEU A 117 -3.37 -3.18 -2.85
C LEU A 117 -4.50 -2.35 -2.26
N PHE A 118 -5.28 -2.92 -1.34
CA PHE A 118 -6.39 -2.23 -0.69
C PHE A 118 -5.92 -0.95 0.00
N THR A 119 -4.88 -1.05 0.85
CA THR A 119 -4.39 0.12 1.61
C THR A 119 -3.74 1.16 0.70
N THR A 120 -3.06 0.74 -0.37
CA THR A 120 -2.53 1.66 -1.39
C THR A 120 -3.67 2.44 -2.04
N LEU A 121 -4.71 1.77 -2.53
CA LEU A 121 -5.85 2.44 -3.17
C LEU A 121 -6.58 3.38 -2.21
N CYS A 122 -6.73 3.00 -0.93
CA CYS A 122 -7.28 3.89 0.11
C CYS A 122 -6.45 5.16 0.29
N ASN A 123 -5.12 5.07 0.31
CA ASN A 123 -4.26 6.26 0.39
C ASN A 123 -4.44 7.17 -0.83
N TYR A 124 -4.61 6.60 -2.03
CA TYR A 124 -4.94 7.37 -3.24
C TYR A 124 -6.36 7.97 -3.22
N ALA A 125 -7.28 7.40 -2.44
CA ALA A 125 -8.62 7.95 -2.19
C ALA A 125 -8.64 8.99 -1.05
N GLY A 126 -7.49 9.34 -0.48
CA GLY A 126 -7.37 10.29 0.63
C GLY A 126 -7.65 9.69 2.01
N ALA A 127 -7.71 8.36 2.13
CA ALA A 127 -7.84 7.65 3.40
C ALA A 127 -6.50 7.05 3.82
N GLU A 128 -5.97 7.52 4.95
CA GLU A 128 -4.73 6.97 5.50
C GLU A 128 -4.93 5.48 5.80
N GLY A 129 -4.07 4.66 5.19
CA GLY A 129 -4.18 3.21 5.26
C GLY A 129 -2.83 2.52 5.33
N PHE A 130 -2.77 1.42 6.06
CA PHE A 130 -1.63 0.52 6.10
C PHE A 130 -2.10 -0.88 6.53
N PHE A 131 -1.23 -1.88 6.48
CA PHE A 131 -1.53 -3.18 7.06
C PHE A 131 -0.39 -3.65 7.93
N LEU A 132 -0.70 -4.55 8.87
CA LEU A 132 0.28 -5.22 9.72
C LEU A 132 -0.02 -6.71 9.81
N PRO A 133 1.03 -7.56 9.90
CA PRO A 133 0.87 -8.90 10.44
C PRO A 133 0.59 -8.82 11.94
N ILE A 134 -0.51 -9.42 12.37
CA ILE A 134 -0.92 -9.55 13.78
C ILE A 134 -0.65 -10.98 14.21
N TYR A 135 0.22 -11.13 15.21
CA TYR A 135 0.62 -12.41 15.78
C TYR A 135 -0.23 -12.70 17.01
N ILE A 136 -0.65 -13.95 17.19
CA ILE A 136 -1.19 -14.37 18.50
C ILE A 136 -0.05 -14.34 19.51
N GLU A 137 -0.32 -13.87 20.72
CA GLU A 137 0.65 -13.86 21.80
C GLU A 137 1.27 -15.25 22.02
N ASN A 138 2.59 -15.32 22.10
CA ASN A 138 3.36 -16.57 22.23
C ASN A 138 3.11 -17.60 21.11
N SER A 139 2.76 -17.14 19.89
CA SER A 139 2.54 -18.01 18.72
C SER A 139 3.25 -17.51 17.47
N THR A 140 3.58 -18.43 16.57
CA THR A 140 4.04 -18.11 15.21
C THR A 140 2.87 -17.85 14.25
N LYS A 141 1.63 -18.12 14.67
CA LYS A 141 0.43 -17.88 13.86
C LYS A 141 0.20 -16.38 13.71
N ARG A 142 -0.03 -15.96 12.47
CA ARG A 142 -0.30 -14.56 12.11
C ARG A 142 -1.40 -14.45 11.07
N ILE A 143 -2.09 -13.32 11.08
CA ILE A 143 -2.92 -12.85 9.97
C ILE A 143 -2.51 -11.44 9.61
N ASN A 144 -2.72 -11.02 8.37
CA ASN A 144 -2.62 -9.61 8.03
C ASN A 144 -3.96 -8.93 8.27
N LEU A 145 -3.91 -7.70 8.77
CA LEU A 145 -5.08 -6.85 8.90
C LEU A 145 -4.76 -5.47 8.37
N SER A 146 -5.68 -4.93 7.57
CA SER A 146 -5.61 -3.56 7.05
C SER A 146 -6.28 -2.59 8.01
N PHE A 147 -5.60 -1.50 8.31
CA PHE A 147 -6.06 -0.43 9.18
C PHE A 147 -6.30 0.81 8.35
N ILE A 148 -7.52 1.34 8.39
CA ILE A 148 -7.91 2.55 7.67
C ILE A 148 -8.37 3.60 8.68
N ASN A 149 -7.85 4.82 8.57
CA ASN A 149 -8.28 5.91 9.43
C ASN A 149 -9.55 6.57 8.88
N ILE A 150 -10.60 6.54 9.68
CA ILE A 150 -11.83 7.32 9.47
C ILE A 150 -11.94 8.38 10.56
N GLU A 151 -12.95 9.25 10.49
CA GLU A 151 -13.13 10.35 11.45
C GLU A 151 -13.19 9.87 12.91
N ARG A 152 -13.82 8.71 13.15
CA ARG A 152 -13.93 8.07 14.48
C ARG A 152 -12.65 7.36 14.95
N GLY A 153 -11.66 7.20 14.08
CA GLY A 153 -10.39 6.52 14.35
C GLY A 153 -10.11 5.35 13.43
N TRP A 154 -9.19 4.48 13.85
CA TRP A 154 -8.72 3.35 13.04
C TRP A 154 -9.74 2.21 13.05
N VAL A 155 -10.22 1.83 11.87
CA VAL A 155 -11.05 0.64 11.64
C VAL A 155 -10.24 -0.45 10.95
N VAL A 156 -10.73 -1.69 10.99
CA VAL A 156 -9.98 -2.88 10.57
C VAL A 156 -10.71 -3.62 9.44
N PHE A 157 -9.96 -4.05 8.44
CA PHE A 157 -10.44 -4.83 7.30
C PHE A 157 -9.53 -6.02 7.00
N ASP A 158 -10.12 -7.10 6.52
CA ASP A 158 -9.46 -8.25 5.93
C ASP A 158 -9.92 -8.42 4.47
N PRO A 159 -9.33 -7.69 3.51
CA PRO A 159 -9.66 -7.80 2.09
C PRO A 159 -9.40 -9.19 1.50
N TYR A 160 -8.51 -9.99 2.08
CA TYR A 160 -8.23 -11.33 1.59
C TYR A 160 -9.44 -12.26 1.81
N ASN A 161 -10.03 -12.19 3.00
CA ASN A 161 -11.21 -13.00 3.35
C ASN A 161 -12.55 -12.30 3.10
N GLY A 162 -12.54 -11.03 2.69
CA GLY A 162 -13.76 -10.23 2.51
C GLY A 162 -14.49 -9.95 3.83
N ILE A 163 -13.73 -9.81 4.92
CA ILE A 163 -14.24 -9.59 6.27
C ILE A 163 -13.96 -8.16 6.73
N TYR A 164 -14.91 -7.57 7.43
CA TYR A 164 -14.78 -6.31 8.16
C TYR A 164 -15.48 -6.43 9.50
N PHE A 165 -15.25 -5.47 10.39
CA PHE A 165 -15.76 -5.53 11.77
C PHE A 165 -16.73 -4.40 12.00
N GLU A 166 -17.91 -4.74 12.50
CA GLU A 166 -18.94 -3.78 12.90
C GLU A 166 -19.05 -3.73 14.42
N ASN A 167 -19.36 -2.58 14.99
CA ASN A 167 -19.73 -2.48 16.39
C ASN A 167 -21.19 -2.95 16.60
N LYS A 168 -21.66 -2.97 17.86
CA LYS A 168 -23.03 -3.42 18.17
C LYS A 168 -24.15 -2.55 17.59
N VAL A 169 -23.85 -1.32 17.13
CA VAL A 169 -24.83 -0.43 16.50
C VAL A 169 -24.81 -0.49 14.97
N GLY A 170 -23.90 -1.28 14.38
CA GLY A 170 -23.84 -1.51 12.93
C GLY A 170 -22.84 -0.65 12.17
N ASP A 171 -22.10 0.24 12.84
CA ASP A 171 -21.00 0.99 12.20
C ASP A 171 -19.71 0.18 12.20
N TRP A 172 -18.71 0.59 11.41
CA TRP A 172 -17.39 -0.02 11.51
C TRP A 172 -16.77 0.14 12.90
N ALA A 173 -16.37 -0.99 13.49
CA ALA A 173 -15.74 -1.03 14.79
C ALA A 173 -14.32 -0.44 14.71
N THR A 174 -14.08 0.57 15.52
CA THR A 174 -12.73 1.11 15.72
C THR A 174 -11.88 0.13 16.52
N THR A 175 -10.56 0.23 16.41
CA THR A 175 -9.61 -0.56 17.23
C THR A 175 -9.83 -0.40 18.74
N LEU A 176 -10.35 0.75 19.19
CA LEU A 176 -10.73 0.98 20.59
C LEU A 176 -11.98 0.20 20.99
N GLU A 177 -13.00 0.17 20.12
CA GLU A 177 -14.21 -0.62 20.33
C GLU A 177 -13.92 -2.12 20.27
N ILE A 178 -13.06 -2.54 19.34
CA ILE A 178 -12.61 -3.94 19.24
C ILE A 178 -11.95 -4.40 20.54
N LYS A 179 -11.05 -3.60 21.11
CA LYS A 179 -10.41 -3.89 22.41
C LYS A 179 -11.42 -4.02 23.56
N LYS A 180 -12.52 -3.25 23.51
CA LYS A 180 -13.62 -3.33 24.46
C LYS A 180 -14.61 -4.48 24.18
N GLN A 181 -14.30 -5.39 23.25
CA GLN A 181 -15.18 -6.47 22.81
C GLN A 181 -16.53 -5.96 22.25
N ASN A 182 -16.55 -4.72 21.73
CA ASN A 182 -17.70 -4.13 21.06
C ASN A 182 -17.55 -4.29 19.55
N TRP A 183 -17.60 -5.54 19.08
CA TRP A 183 -17.50 -5.85 17.67
C TRP A 183 -18.21 -7.16 17.33
N LYS A 184 -18.57 -7.31 16.05
CA LYS A 184 -19.02 -8.54 15.38
C LYS A 184 -18.40 -8.61 13.98
N THR A 185 -18.31 -9.79 13.39
CA THR A 185 -17.86 -9.91 11.99
C THR A 185 -18.98 -9.59 11.02
N ALA A 186 -18.64 -8.84 9.98
CA ALA A 186 -19.45 -8.66 8.79
C ALA A 186 -18.68 -9.15 7.55
N LYS A 187 -19.40 -9.59 6.53
CA LYS A 187 -18.84 -10.33 5.39
C LYS A 187 -19.37 -9.80 4.08
N LEU A 188 -18.52 -9.73 3.06
CA LEU A 188 -18.95 -9.43 1.69
C LEU A 188 -19.72 -10.59 1.05
N LYS A 189 -19.30 -11.82 1.34
CA LYS A 189 -19.93 -13.06 0.87
C LYS A 189 -20.01 -14.07 2.01
N PRO A 190 -21.00 -14.98 2.00
CA PRO A 190 -21.05 -16.08 2.96
C PRO A 190 -19.74 -16.88 2.93
N ASN A 191 -19.14 -17.09 4.09
CA ASN A 191 -17.95 -17.93 4.27
C ASN A 191 -17.98 -18.61 5.64
N ASN A 192 -17.15 -19.63 5.82
CA ASN A 192 -17.13 -20.44 7.04
C ASN A 192 -16.23 -19.88 8.16
N ILE A 193 -15.69 -18.66 7.99
CA ILE A 193 -14.81 -18.06 8.99
C ILE A 193 -15.67 -17.49 10.13
N SER A 194 -15.51 -18.03 11.33
CA SER A 194 -16.25 -17.60 12.53
C SER A 194 -15.58 -16.41 13.22
N GLU A 195 -16.31 -15.72 14.10
CA GLU A 195 -15.74 -14.67 14.97
C GLU A 195 -14.62 -15.19 15.87
N SER A 196 -14.74 -16.45 16.31
CA SER A 196 -13.72 -17.10 17.15
C SER A 196 -12.37 -17.22 16.45
N TYR A 197 -12.33 -17.24 15.13
CA TYR A 197 -11.07 -17.20 14.36
C TYR A 197 -10.30 -15.89 14.57
N TYR A 198 -11.01 -14.75 14.55
CA TYR A 198 -10.38 -13.42 14.67
C TYR A 198 -10.09 -13.01 16.11
N LYS A 199 -10.88 -13.50 17.07
CA LYS A 199 -10.78 -13.12 18.49
C LYS A 199 -9.35 -13.09 19.06
N PRO A 200 -8.50 -14.13 18.90
CA PRO A 200 -7.14 -14.10 19.46
C PRO A 200 -6.26 -13.01 18.85
N TYR A 201 -6.45 -12.66 17.57
CA TYR A 201 -5.69 -11.60 16.91
C TYR A 201 -6.20 -10.21 17.30
N LEU A 202 -7.51 -10.06 17.43
CA LEU A 202 -8.12 -8.77 17.75
C LEU A 202 -7.86 -8.31 19.20
N GLN A 203 -7.59 -9.25 20.11
CA GLN A 203 -7.22 -8.95 21.50
C GLN A 203 -5.86 -8.27 21.63
N VAL A 204 -4.94 -8.54 20.71
CA VAL A 204 -3.55 -8.06 20.73
C VAL A 204 -3.30 -6.92 19.74
N LEU A 205 -4.36 -6.25 19.27
CA LEU A 205 -4.21 -5.13 18.34
C LEU A 205 -3.30 -4.03 18.90
N PRO A 206 -2.37 -3.49 18.09
CA PRO A 206 -1.48 -2.43 18.54
C PRO A 206 -2.26 -1.14 18.85
N LYS A 207 -1.72 -0.29 19.72
CA LYS A 207 -2.23 1.08 19.90
C LYS A 207 -1.64 1.97 18.81
N ILE A 208 -2.47 2.35 17.83
CA ILE A 208 -2.03 3.17 16.69
C ILE A 208 -2.22 4.64 17.07
N LYS A 209 -1.12 5.40 17.22
CA LYS A 209 -1.14 6.84 17.52
C LYS A 209 -0.95 7.71 16.28
N LYS A 210 0.04 7.37 15.45
CA LYS A 210 0.37 8.05 14.20
C LYS A 210 1.06 7.05 13.29
N ILE A 211 0.79 7.11 12.00
CA ILE A 211 1.51 6.33 11.01
C ILE A 211 2.68 7.16 10.45
N GLY A 212 3.84 6.52 10.31
CA GLY A 212 4.96 7.09 9.56
C GLY A 212 4.80 6.87 8.06
N PHE A 213 5.92 6.88 7.35
CA PHE A 213 5.95 6.43 5.97
C PHE A 213 5.79 4.91 5.90
N THR A 214 4.81 4.44 5.13
CA THR A 214 4.51 3.02 4.91
C THR A 214 4.67 2.68 3.44
N ARG A 215 4.77 1.39 3.09
CA ARG A 215 4.83 0.97 1.67
C ARG A 215 3.63 1.52 0.88
N ALA A 216 2.44 1.47 1.46
CA ALA A 216 1.21 1.96 0.84
C ALA A 216 1.23 3.47 0.55
N ASN A 217 1.61 4.32 1.53
CA ASN A 217 1.58 5.76 1.34
C ASN A 217 2.77 6.32 0.54
N THR A 218 3.91 5.61 0.53
CA THR A 218 5.12 5.97 -0.25
C THR A 218 5.05 5.53 -1.72
N GLN A 219 3.91 5.02 -2.18
CA GLN A 219 3.64 4.88 -3.62
C GLN A 219 3.37 6.23 -4.30
N SER A 220 3.11 7.30 -3.54
CA SER A 220 2.97 8.66 -4.05
C SER A 220 4.34 9.36 -4.18
N PRO A 221 4.65 10.07 -5.28
CA PRO A 221 5.89 10.82 -5.44
C PRO A 221 6.19 11.80 -4.33
N PHE A 222 5.17 12.52 -3.85
CA PHE A 222 5.35 13.50 -2.78
C PHE A 222 5.73 12.84 -1.45
N ASN A 223 5.04 11.75 -1.09
CA ASN A 223 5.35 11.01 0.14
C ASN A 223 6.69 10.27 0.03
N ARG A 224 7.01 9.73 -1.16
CA ARG A 224 8.31 9.12 -1.45
C ARG A 224 9.45 10.12 -1.30
N PHE A 225 9.28 11.33 -1.83
CA PHE A 225 10.27 12.40 -1.70
C PHE A 225 10.47 12.79 -0.24
N LYS A 226 9.39 13.02 0.52
CA LYS A 226 9.48 13.31 1.96
C LYS A 226 10.15 12.19 2.74
N PHE A 227 9.85 10.94 2.42
CA PHE A 227 10.48 9.77 3.02
C PHE A 227 11.99 9.75 2.76
N GLN A 228 12.42 9.91 1.50
CA GLN A 228 13.84 9.94 1.17
C GLN A 228 14.58 11.12 1.79
N LEU A 229 13.94 12.29 1.83
CA LEU A 229 14.50 13.46 2.49
C LEU A 229 14.67 13.22 3.99
N SER A 230 13.68 12.62 4.65
CA SER A 230 13.75 12.26 6.07
C SER A 230 14.91 11.31 6.35
N ASN A 231 15.07 10.25 5.55
CA ASN A 231 16.15 9.26 5.72
C ASN A 231 17.53 9.85 5.46
N TRP A 232 17.64 10.77 4.48
CA TRP A 232 18.89 11.43 4.17
C TRP A 232 19.31 12.40 5.28
N VAL A 233 18.36 13.19 5.80
CA VAL A 233 18.61 14.11 6.93
C VAL A 233 18.95 13.36 8.21
N SER A 234 18.37 12.17 8.45
CA SER A 234 18.71 11.33 9.61
C SER A 234 20.01 10.55 9.43
N GLY A 235 20.62 10.55 8.24
CA GLY A 235 21.85 9.80 7.94
C GLY A 235 21.63 8.29 7.81
N GLU A 236 20.38 7.81 7.73
CA GLU A 236 20.07 6.39 7.63
C GLU A 236 20.44 5.80 6.27
N LYS A 237 20.23 6.56 5.18
CA LYS A 237 20.49 6.10 3.80
C LYS A 237 20.88 7.24 2.85
N PRO A 238 21.64 6.94 1.77
CA PRO A 238 21.82 7.85 0.65
C PRO A 238 20.47 8.22 0.00
N PHE A 239 20.36 9.44 -0.52
CA PHE A 239 19.10 9.97 -1.05
C PHE A 239 18.53 9.20 -2.26
N PHE A 240 19.39 8.53 -3.05
CA PHE A 240 19.01 7.86 -4.30
C PHE A 240 18.83 6.33 -4.20
N GLU A 241 18.93 5.74 -3.01
CA GLU A 241 18.62 4.32 -2.77
C GLU A 241 17.13 4.07 -2.53
#